data_AF-A0A2V8Q249-F1
#
_entry.id   AF-A0A2V8Q249-F1
#
_cell.length_a   1.000
_cell.length_b   1.000
_cell.length_c   1.000
_cell.angle_alpha   90.00
_cell.angle_beta   90.00
_cell.angle_gamma   90.00
#
_symmetry.space_group_name_H-M   'P 1'
#
loop_
_entity.id
_entity.type
_entity.pdbx_description
1 polymer ?
#
loop_
_entity_poly.entity_id
_entity_poly.type
_entity_poly.pdbx_seq_one_letter_code
_entity_poly.pdbx_strand_id
1 'polypeptide(L)'
;MPNWELNQRTANEWRELGFFYDYDKGESCWRLVGSREGLMKFVELLESYVMKPQNGQLSEHQHYGPYFYLKLMTWSQAQITDNAICGTLSDFRRLANLVRSKLESLGEGSIVTIGDEYAPSTSVLRFEVKEAGFDPARADPLLSPAS
;
A
#
# COMPACT_ATOMS: atom_id res chain seq x y z
N MET A 1 22.40 1.26 -20.11
CA MET A 1 22.51 -0.05 -19.44
C MET A 1 21.65 0.02 -18.19
N PRO A 2 20.61 -0.81 -18.03
CA PRO A 2 19.96 -0.96 -16.73
C PRO A 2 21.03 -1.33 -15.70
N ASN A 3 21.04 -0.65 -14.56
CA ASN A 3 21.91 -1.06 -13.46
C ASN A 3 21.28 -2.32 -12.84
N TRP A 4 21.71 -3.49 -13.28
CA TRP A 4 21.15 -4.77 -12.86
C TRP A 4 21.20 -4.97 -11.33
N GLU A 5 22.23 -4.43 -10.66
CA GLU A 5 22.33 -4.44 -9.19
C GLU A 5 21.22 -3.61 -8.55
N LEU A 6 20.95 -2.43 -9.12
CA LEU A 6 19.87 -1.56 -8.67
C LEU A 6 18.51 -2.24 -8.89
N ASN A 7 18.28 -2.83 -10.06
CA ASN A 7 17.04 -3.54 -10.36
C ASN A 7 16.82 -4.74 -9.42
N GLN A 8 17.87 -5.50 -9.13
CA GLN A 8 17.79 -6.61 -8.20
C GLN A 8 17.49 -6.14 -6.78
N ARG A 9 18.09 -5.02 -6.34
CA ARG A 9 17.79 -4.40 -5.05
C ARG A 9 16.34 -3.94 -4.97
N THR A 10 15.84 -3.21 -5.98
CA THR A 10 14.45 -2.78 -6.05
C THR A 10 13.49 -3.98 -6.02
N ALA A 11 13.79 -5.05 -6.76
CA ALA A 11 12.99 -6.28 -6.72
C ALA A 11 12.94 -6.92 -5.32
N ASN A 12 14.07 -6.92 -4.61
CA ASN A 12 14.13 -7.43 -3.24
C ASN A 12 13.32 -6.55 -2.28
N GLU A 13 13.42 -5.22 -2.39
CA GLU A 13 12.62 -4.29 -1.57
C GLU A 13 11.11 -4.48 -1.80
N TRP A 14 10.67 -4.79 -3.03
CA TRP A 14 9.28 -5.18 -3.29
C TRP A 14 8.87 -6.48 -2.59
N ARG A 15 9.72 -7.52 -2.62
CA ARG A 15 9.45 -8.80 -1.97
C ARG A 15 9.42 -8.66 -0.44
N GLU A 16 10.31 -7.83 0.11
CA GLU A 16 10.31 -7.49 1.53
C GLU A 16 9.01 -6.78 1.92
N LEU A 17 8.58 -5.78 1.13
CA LEU A 17 7.29 -5.08 1.31
C LEU A 17 6.09 -6.02 1.17
N GLY A 18 6.18 -7.03 0.30
CA GLY A 18 5.18 -8.08 0.05
C GLY A 18 4.11 -7.75 -0.99
N PHE A 19 4.00 -6.50 -1.40
CA PHE A 19 3.09 -6.06 -2.45
C PHE A 19 3.76 -4.95 -3.28
N PHE A 20 3.33 -4.81 -4.52
CA PHE A 20 3.65 -3.67 -5.36
C PHE A 20 2.62 -2.57 -5.13
N TYR A 21 3.01 -1.31 -5.28
CA TYR A 21 2.07 -0.20 -5.35
C TYR A 21 2.36 0.76 -6.51
N ASP A 22 1.31 1.42 -6.99
CA ASP A 22 1.40 2.59 -7.85
C ASP A 22 0.18 3.50 -7.63
N TYR A 23 0.29 4.78 -8.01
CA TYR A 23 -0.85 5.70 -8.03
C TYR A 23 -1.33 5.90 -9.47
N ASP A 24 -2.52 5.36 -9.77
CA ASP A 24 -3.22 5.61 -11.02
C ASP A 24 -3.86 7.00 -10.97
N LYS A 25 -3.28 7.94 -11.72
CA LYS A 25 -3.79 9.31 -11.82
C LYS A 25 -5.11 9.42 -12.59
N GLY A 26 -5.37 8.51 -13.53
CA GLY A 26 -6.60 8.51 -14.32
C GLY A 26 -7.82 8.10 -13.49
N GLU A 27 -7.61 7.19 -12.56
CA GLU A 27 -8.67 6.69 -11.66
C GLU A 27 -8.61 7.26 -10.24
N SER A 28 -7.65 8.13 -9.96
CA SER A 28 -7.32 8.64 -8.62
C SER A 28 -7.23 7.52 -7.58
N CYS A 29 -6.37 6.54 -7.83
CA CYS A 29 -6.36 5.31 -7.05
C CYS A 29 -4.94 4.83 -6.73
N TRP A 30 -4.67 4.60 -5.45
CA TRP A 30 -3.53 3.78 -5.04
C TRP A 30 -3.84 2.32 -5.31
N ARG A 31 -3.16 1.75 -6.30
CA ARG A 31 -3.23 0.32 -6.64
C ARG A 31 -2.21 -0.43 -5.82
N LEU A 32 -2.63 -1.45 -5.08
CA LEU A 32 -1.79 -2.35 -4.32
C LEU A 32 -1.99 -3.76 -4.89
N VAL A 33 -0.91 -4.38 -5.36
CA VAL A 33 -0.95 -5.64 -6.11
C VAL A 33 -0.06 -6.67 -5.43
N GLY A 34 -0.62 -7.83 -5.08
CA GLY A 34 0.12 -8.88 -4.40
C GLY A 34 -0.72 -10.12 -4.14
N SER A 35 -0.08 -11.18 -3.66
CA SER A 35 -0.82 -12.30 -3.08
C SER A 35 -1.61 -11.82 -1.85
N ARG A 36 -2.63 -12.57 -1.43
CA ARG A 36 -3.40 -12.21 -0.21
C ARG A 36 -2.48 -12.03 1.01
N GLU A 37 -1.52 -12.96 1.21
CA GLU A 37 -0.52 -12.88 2.29
C GLU A 37 0.37 -11.64 2.14
N GLY A 38 0.83 -11.35 0.92
CA GLY A 38 1.61 -10.16 0.63
C GLY A 38 0.87 -8.87 0.94
N LEU A 39 -0.40 -8.77 0.55
CA LEU A 39 -1.26 -7.60 0.83
C LEU A 39 -1.59 -7.47 2.32
N MET A 40 -1.60 -8.57 3.10
CA MET A 40 -1.74 -8.49 4.57
C MET A 40 -0.56 -7.78 5.23
N LYS A 41 0.62 -7.72 4.60
CA LYS A 41 1.71 -6.88 5.11
C LYS A 41 1.33 -5.40 5.15
N PHE A 42 0.44 -4.90 4.28
CA PHE A 42 -0.07 -3.53 4.40
C PHE A 42 -0.79 -3.29 5.73
N VAL A 43 -1.53 -4.29 6.23
CA VAL A 43 -2.16 -4.24 7.57
C VAL A 43 -1.08 -4.16 8.65
N GLU A 44 -0.02 -4.98 8.54
CA GLU A 44 1.11 -4.96 9.48
C GLU A 44 1.85 -3.61 9.47
N LEU A 45 1.96 -2.94 8.32
CA LEU A 45 2.56 -1.59 8.22
C LEU A 45 1.72 -0.55 8.98
N LEU A 46 0.39 -0.59 8.82
CA LEU A 46 -0.54 0.29 9.55
C LEU A 46 -0.42 0.05 11.06
N GLU A 47 -0.44 -1.21 11.49
CA GLU A 47 -0.32 -1.58 12.90
C GLU A 47 1.03 -1.16 13.47
N SER A 48 2.13 -1.38 12.73
CA SER A 48 3.47 -0.96 13.13
C SER A 48 3.60 0.57 13.25
N TYR A 49 2.93 1.31 12.37
CA TYR A 49 2.88 2.78 12.44
C TYR A 49 2.11 3.25 13.68
N VAL A 50 1.00 2.59 13.99
CA VAL A 50 0.14 2.86 15.16
C VAL A 50 0.82 2.56 16.49
N MET A 51 1.68 1.53 16.54
CA MET A 51 2.35 1.10 17.77
C MET A 51 3.46 2.06 18.25
N LYS A 52 3.81 3.08 17.46
CA LYS A 52 4.81 4.11 17.77
C LYS A 52 4.11 5.38 18.25
N PRO A 53 4.08 5.69 19.57
CA PRO A 53 3.35 6.86 20.07
C PRO A 53 3.81 8.19 19.46
N GLN A 54 5.10 8.30 19.10
CA GLN A 54 5.64 9.50 18.44
C GLN A 54 4.97 9.79 17.09
N ASN A 55 4.48 8.76 16.39
CA ASN A 55 3.76 8.93 15.13
C ASN A 55 2.42 9.64 15.34
N GLY A 56 1.94 9.84 16.57
CA GLY A 56 0.73 10.61 16.86
C GLY A 56 0.87 12.12 16.70
N GLN A 57 2.08 12.64 16.43
CA GLN A 57 2.29 14.07 16.20
C GLN A 57 1.83 14.49 14.80
N LEU A 58 1.28 15.69 14.68
CA LEU A 58 0.77 16.20 13.41
C LEU A 58 1.89 16.30 12.37
N SER A 59 1.63 15.83 11.16
CA SER A 59 2.59 15.76 10.03
C SER A 59 3.69 14.70 10.14
N GLU A 60 3.73 13.91 11.22
CA GLU A 60 4.59 12.73 11.26
C GLU A 60 4.20 11.78 10.14
N HIS A 61 5.20 11.20 9.48
CA HIS A 61 4.96 10.38 8.30
C HIS A 61 6.03 9.33 8.12
N GLN A 62 5.65 8.27 7.41
CA GLN A 62 6.57 7.21 7.02
C GLN A 62 6.32 6.84 5.57
N HIS A 63 7.41 6.70 4.82
CA HIS A 63 7.40 6.23 3.45
C HIS A 63 7.72 4.73 3.39
N TYR A 64 7.14 4.04 2.41
CA TYR A 64 7.27 2.60 2.24
C TYR A 64 7.63 2.24 0.80
N GLY A 65 8.33 1.12 0.66
CA GLY A 65 8.76 0.56 -0.62
C GLY A 65 9.94 1.30 -1.28
N PRO A 66 10.44 0.76 -2.40
CA PRO A 66 11.67 1.21 -3.04
C PRO A 66 11.60 2.61 -3.62
N TYR A 67 10.40 3.09 -3.95
CA TYR A 67 10.20 4.40 -4.55
C TYR A 67 9.73 5.46 -3.55
N PHE A 68 9.46 5.06 -2.30
CA PHE A 68 9.06 5.98 -1.24
C PHE A 68 7.82 6.82 -1.58
N TYR A 69 6.94 6.39 -2.49
CA TYR A 69 5.73 7.14 -2.84
C TYR A 69 4.55 6.81 -1.92
N LEU A 70 4.43 5.55 -1.49
CA LEU A 70 3.40 5.17 -0.53
C LEU A 70 3.77 5.76 0.83
N LYS A 71 2.90 6.62 1.35
CA LYS A 71 3.13 7.36 2.59
C LYS A 71 1.94 7.29 3.52
N LEU A 72 2.20 6.92 4.78
CA LEU A 72 1.27 7.15 5.89
C LEU A 72 1.63 8.47 6.55
N MET A 73 0.63 9.29 6.86
CA MET A 73 0.84 10.59 7.50
C MET A 73 -0.19 10.86 8.60
N THR A 74 0.27 11.18 9.79
CA THR A 74 -0.63 11.61 10.86
C THR A 74 -1.18 13.00 10.56
N TRP A 75 -2.50 13.07 10.50
CA TRP A 75 -3.25 14.29 10.23
C TRP A 75 -4.46 14.41 11.15
N SER A 76 -5.06 15.59 11.19
CA SER A 76 -6.26 15.85 12.01
C SER A 76 -7.51 15.12 11.51
N GLN A 77 -7.52 14.70 10.25
CA GLN A 77 -8.65 14.02 9.60
C GLN A 77 -8.15 12.90 8.69
N ALA A 78 -8.92 11.81 8.65
CA ALA A 78 -8.71 10.73 7.70
C ALA A 78 -9.00 11.19 6.27
N GLN A 79 -8.10 10.85 5.35
CA GLN A 79 -8.24 11.13 3.92
C GLN A 79 -7.26 10.26 3.12
N ILE A 80 -7.58 9.98 1.88
CA ILE A 80 -6.67 9.38 0.89
C ILE A 80 -6.47 10.41 -0.22
N THR A 81 -5.21 10.73 -0.48
CA THR A 81 -4.80 11.68 -1.52
C THR A 81 -3.83 11.00 -2.48
N ASP A 82 -3.42 11.68 -3.54
CA ASP A 82 -2.37 11.23 -4.46
C ASP A 82 -0.96 11.17 -3.83
N ASN A 83 -0.79 11.72 -2.63
CA ASN A 83 0.50 11.86 -1.97
C ASN A 83 0.59 11.11 -0.64
N ALA A 84 -0.55 10.75 -0.03
CA ALA A 84 -0.58 10.16 1.31
C ALA A 84 -1.91 9.49 1.63
N ILE A 85 -1.85 8.50 2.51
CA ILE A 85 -2.97 8.03 3.32
C ILE A 85 -2.83 8.72 4.68
N CYS A 86 -3.78 9.59 5.01
CA CYS A 86 -3.75 10.39 6.22
C CYS A 86 -4.78 9.92 7.24
N GLY A 87 -4.53 10.20 8.51
CA GLY A 87 -5.50 10.01 9.59
C GLY A 87 -4.84 10.13 10.96
N THR A 88 -5.63 9.97 12.02
CA THR A 88 -5.08 9.77 13.36
C THR A 88 -4.60 8.32 13.54
N LEU A 89 -3.89 8.02 14.63
CA LEU A 89 -3.55 6.62 14.96
C LEU A 89 -4.81 5.74 15.10
N SER A 90 -5.92 6.30 15.57
CA SER A 90 -7.20 5.58 15.65
C SER A 90 -7.81 5.32 14.27
N ASP A 91 -7.66 6.25 13.33
CA ASP A 91 -8.08 6.05 11.94
C ASP A 91 -7.26 4.95 11.26
N PHE A 92 -5.94 4.93 11.46
CA PHE A 92 -5.08 3.87 10.92
C PHE A 92 -5.42 2.50 11.51
N ARG A 93 -5.78 2.40 12.80
CA ARG A 93 -6.32 1.15 13.37
C ARG A 93 -7.61 0.71 12.67
N ARG A 94 -8.52 1.65 12.42
CA ARG A 94 -9.78 1.36 11.72
C ARG A 94 -9.52 0.91 10.27
N LEU A 95 -8.60 1.56 9.57
CA LEU A 95 -8.19 1.18 8.22
C LEU A 95 -7.57 -0.23 8.20
N ALA A 96 -6.70 -0.54 9.15
CA ALA A 96 -6.10 -1.87 9.28
C ALA A 96 -7.16 -2.96 9.40
N ASN A 97 -8.16 -2.76 10.27
CA ASN A 97 -9.29 -3.68 10.42
C ASN A 97 -10.12 -3.80 9.13
N LEU A 98 -10.42 -2.67 8.47
CA LEU A 98 -11.19 -2.67 7.22
C LEU A 98 -10.49 -3.45 6.11
N VAL A 99 -9.19 -3.24 5.93
CA VAL A 99 -8.37 -3.96 4.95
C VAL A 99 -8.32 -5.45 5.31
N ARG A 100 -8.01 -5.78 6.57
CA ARG A 100 -7.94 -7.15 7.08
C ARG A 100 -9.22 -7.92 6.78
N SER A 101 -10.38 -7.39 7.20
CA SER A 101 -11.66 -8.05 7.01
C SER A 101 -12.01 -8.25 5.53
N LYS A 102 -11.66 -7.29 4.66
CA LYS A 102 -11.86 -7.45 3.22
C LYS A 102 -10.96 -8.53 2.66
N LEU A 103 -9.65 -8.46 2.89
CA LEU A 103 -8.69 -9.42 2.34
C LEU A 103 -8.92 -10.86 2.82
N GLU A 104 -9.34 -11.07 4.07
CA GLU A 104 -9.64 -12.42 4.60
C GLU A 104 -10.74 -13.15 3.81
N SER A 105 -11.68 -12.41 3.24
CA SER A 105 -12.83 -12.94 2.49
C SER A 105 -12.59 -13.15 1.00
N LEU A 106 -11.45 -12.68 0.46
CA LEU A 106 -11.21 -12.64 -0.98
C LEU A 106 -10.37 -13.82 -1.47
N GLY A 107 -10.75 -14.34 -2.64
CA GLY A 107 -9.99 -15.32 -3.39
C GLY A 107 -9.05 -14.68 -4.40
N GLU A 108 -8.21 -15.50 -5.04
CA GLU A 108 -7.32 -15.09 -6.12
C GLU A 108 -8.10 -14.43 -7.27
N GLY A 109 -7.50 -13.42 -7.91
CA GLY A 109 -8.13 -12.65 -8.99
C GLY A 109 -9.14 -11.60 -8.53
N SER A 110 -9.46 -11.56 -7.23
CA SER A 110 -10.39 -10.56 -6.70
C SER A 110 -9.80 -9.17 -6.67
N ILE A 111 -10.66 -8.17 -6.84
CA ILE A 111 -10.32 -6.75 -6.67
C ILE A 111 -11.26 -6.18 -5.62
N VAL A 112 -10.72 -5.43 -4.67
CA VAL A 112 -11.51 -4.70 -3.67
C VAL A 112 -11.03 -3.26 -3.56
N THR A 113 -11.96 -2.35 -3.32
CA THR A 113 -11.67 -0.92 -3.16
C THR A 113 -12.13 -0.43 -1.79
N ILE A 114 -11.30 0.40 -1.16
CA ILE A 114 -11.57 1.15 0.07
C ILE A 114 -11.54 2.64 -0.28
N GLY A 115 -12.66 3.32 -0.09
CA GLY A 115 -12.83 4.76 -0.32
C GLY A 115 -13.57 5.41 0.85
N ASP A 116 -14.83 5.80 0.62
CA ASP A 116 -15.67 6.52 1.61
C ASP A 116 -15.84 5.79 2.95
N GLU A 117 -15.80 4.46 2.94
CA GLU A 117 -15.81 3.62 4.14
C GLU A 117 -14.58 3.85 5.05
N TYR A 118 -13.46 4.31 4.50
CA TYR A 118 -12.37 4.88 5.27
C TYR A 118 -12.62 6.36 5.54
N ALA A 119 -12.72 7.18 4.50
CA ALA A 119 -13.03 8.60 4.60
C ALA A 119 -13.46 9.15 3.23
N PRO A 120 -14.41 10.11 3.16
CA PRO A 120 -14.69 10.84 1.94
C PRO A 120 -13.41 11.51 1.42
N SER A 121 -12.92 11.03 0.28
CA SER A 121 -11.56 11.32 -0.20
C SER A 121 -11.54 11.54 -1.71
N THR A 122 -10.51 12.22 -2.21
CA THR A 122 -10.31 12.40 -3.66
C THR A 122 -9.76 11.14 -4.34
N SER A 123 -9.22 10.23 -3.53
CA SER A 123 -8.57 9.01 -4.00
C SER A 123 -9.02 7.80 -3.21
N VAL A 124 -8.79 6.60 -3.75
CA VAL A 124 -9.15 5.32 -3.12
C VAL A 124 -7.96 4.37 -3.03
N LEU A 125 -8.06 3.33 -2.19
CA LEU A 125 -7.14 2.20 -2.19
C LEU A 125 -7.77 1.02 -2.92
N ARG A 126 -7.12 0.49 -3.95
CA ARG A 126 -7.53 -0.71 -4.66
C ARG A 126 -6.54 -1.83 -4.42
N PHE A 127 -7.03 -2.95 -3.93
CA PHE A 127 -6.26 -4.16 -3.69
C PHE A 127 -6.58 -5.16 -4.79
N GLU A 128 -5.57 -5.56 -5.54
CA GLU A 128 -5.66 -6.57 -6.59
C GLU A 128 -4.99 -7.85 -6.09
N VAL A 129 -5.82 -8.84 -5.73
CA VAL A 129 -5.35 -10.10 -5.15
C VAL A 129 -4.88 -11.02 -6.27
N LYS A 130 -3.59 -11.33 -6.26
CA LYS A 130 -2.94 -12.29 -7.16
C LYS A 130 -2.86 -13.67 -6.52
N GLU A 131 -2.41 -14.63 -7.31
CA GLU A 131 -2.18 -16.01 -6.89
C GLU A 131 -1.24 -16.12 -5.69
N ALA A 132 -1.35 -17.20 -4.93
CA ALA A 132 -0.40 -17.51 -3.87
C ALA A 132 1.04 -17.57 -4.42
N GLY A 133 1.99 -16.95 -3.70
CA GLY A 133 3.39 -16.88 -4.12
C GLY A 133 3.69 -15.88 -5.25
N PHE A 134 2.73 -15.04 -5.65
CA PHE A 134 2.96 -13.96 -6.61
C PHE A 134 4.16 -13.08 -6.19
N ASP A 135 5.10 -12.84 -7.13
CA ASP A 135 6.25 -11.96 -6.93
C ASP A 135 5.86 -10.50 -7.23
N PRO A 136 5.75 -9.60 -6.23
CA PRO A 136 5.35 -8.22 -6.44
C PRO A 136 6.27 -7.44 -7.38
N ALA A 137 7.55 -7.81 -7.47
CA ALA A 137 8.48 -7.16 -8.40
C ALA A 137 8.06 -7.31 -9.88
N ARG A 138 7.24 -8.33 -10.23
CA ARG A 138 6.72 -8.53 -11.59
C ARG A 138 5.64 -7.53 -11.98
N ALA A 139 5.02 -6.85 -11.01
CA ALA A 139 4.04 -5.80 -11.28
C ALA A 139 4.70 -4.45 -11.57
N ASP A 140 6.00 -4.31 -11.31
CA ASP A 140 6.74 -3.08 -11.54
C ASP A 140 7.13 -2.92 -13.02
N PRO A 141 6.59 -1.91 -13.74
CA PRO A 141 6.91 -1.69 -15.14
C PRO A 141 8.36 -1.22 -15.37
N LEU A 142 9.04 -0.69 -14.35
CA LEU A 142 10.44 -0.26 -14.45
C LEU A 142 11.42 -1.43 -14.30
N LEU A 143 10.98 -2.56 -13.73
CA LEU A 143 11.74 -3.81 -13.64
C LEU A 143 11.39 -4.80 -14.76
N SER A 144 10.19 -4.69 -15.31
CA SER A 144 9.76 -5.50 -16.43
C SER A 144 10.55 -5.10 -17.69
N PRO A 145 11.15 -6.04 -18.43
CA PRO A 145 11.73 -5.72 -19.73
C PRO A 145 10.62 -5.19 -20.64
N ALA A 146 10.85 -4.05 -21.29
CA ALA A 146 9.95 -3.54 -22.32
C ALA A 146 9.67 -4.69 -23.31
N SER A 147 8.39 -5.04 -23.45
CA SER A 147 7.92 -6.08 -24.37
C SER A 147 8.14 -5.68 -25.81
#